data_AF-A0A835DJ44-F1
#
_entry.id   AF-A0A835DJ44-F1
#
_cell.length_a   1.000
_cell.length_b   1.000
_cell.length_c   1.000
_cell.angle_alpha   90.00
_cell.angle_beta   90.00
_cell.angle_gamma   90.00
#
_symmetry.space_group_name_H-M   'P 1'
#
loop_
_entity.id
_entity.type
_entity.pdbx_description
1 polymer ?
#
loop_
_entity_poly.entity_id
_entity_poly.type
_entity_poly.pdbx_seq_one_letter_code
_entity_poly.pdbx_strand_id
1 'polypeptide(L)'
;MIATGRIAWLQGQCRTTTPSCFLKLEMVEYFNKKALLTGNIPLGSFNSVFSFTSSKQIDAAATKSLAMDGFFIPLCKVQLIKSPLILQEYVKQAIPSSWDPSSLASFIENFGTHVIISVTIGGKDVIYVKQHHSSPLSTMEIKNYVQDIRDQRFYDTESYKSSGPMNFKDKASASILCCLFIYLVFLISLLM
;
A
#
# COMPACT_ATOMS: atom_id res chain seq x y z
N MET A 1 -0.46 13.09 13.72
CA MET A 1 -1.53 13.72 14.52
C MET A 1 -2.50 12.64 14.99
N ILE A 2 -2.46 12.25 16.27
CA ILE A 2 -3.28 11.17 16.83
C ILE A 2 -4.54 11.79 17.42
N ALA A 3 -5.67 11.63 16.74
CA ALA A 3 -6.97 11.99 17.27
C ALA A 3 -7.61 10.75 17.92
N THR A 4 -8.05 10.88 19.17
CA THR A 4 -8.74 9.80 19.90
C THR A 4 -10.22 9.78 19.54
N GLY A 5 -10.67 8.69 18.89
CA GLY A 5 -12.08 8.40 18.58
C GLY A 5 -12.37 6.91 18.72
N ARG A 6 -13.65 6.53 18.91
CA ARG A 6 -14.06 5.11 19.04
C ARG A 6 -13.74 4.33 17.76
N ILE A 7 -13.04 3.20 17.91
CA ILE A 7 -12.58 2.31 16.84
C ILE A 7 -13.68 1.27 16.56
N ALA A 8 -14.13 1.15 15.31
CA ALA A 8 -15.00 0.06 14.86
C ALA A 8 -14.19 -1.01 14.11
N TRP A 9 -14.45 -2.30 14.37
CA TRP A 9 -13.77 -3.43 13.73
C TRP A 9 -14.60 -3.97 12.57
N LEU A 10 -14.00 -4.08 11.38
CA LEU A 10 -14.58 -4.76 10.22
C LEU A 10 -13.62 -5.88 9.79
N GLN A 11 -14.02 -7.13 9.97
CA GLN A 11 -13.35 -8.29 9.38
C GLN A 11 -13.94 -8.54 7.99
N GLY A 12 -13.09 -8.68 6.97
CA GLY A 12 -13.52 -9.04 5.63
C GLY A 12 -12.33 -9.31 4.72
N GLN A 13 -12.04 -10.57 4.46
CA GLN A 13 -10.97 -10.97 3.54
C GLN A 13 -11.31 -10.48 2.12
N CYS A 14 -10.49 -9.60 1.54
CA CYS A 14 -10.77 -9.00 0.24
C CYS A 14 -9.69 -9.39 -0.77
N ARG A 15 -9.93 -10.47 -1.53
CA ARG A 15 -9.13 -10.74 -2.74
C ARG A 15 -9.44 -9.66 -3.76
N THR A 16 -8.49 -8.78 -4.07
CA THR A 16 -8.60 -7.90 -5.24
C THR A 16 -7.77 -8.49 -6.35
N THR A 17 -8.33 -9.48 -7.05
CA THR A 17 -7.64 -10.15 -8.15
C THR A 17 -7.99 -9.46 -9.45
N THR A 18 -7.04 -8.72 -10.02
CA THR A 18 -7.06 -8.39 -11.46
C THR A 18 -5.63 -8.23 -11.95
N PRO A 19 -5.00 -9.29 -12.51
CA PRO A 19 -3.82 -9.10 -13.35
C PRO A 19 -4.30 -8.42 -14.63
N SER A 20 -4.28 -7.09 -14.61
CA SER A 20 -4.64 -6.26 -15.75
C SER A 20 -3.43 -5.43 -16.13
N CYS A 21 -2.97 -5.65 -17.36
CA CYS A 21 -2.03 -4.76 -18.00
C CYS A 21 -2.79 -3.52 -18.47
N PHE A 22 -2.36 -2.36 -18.01
CA PHE A 22 -2.94 -1.08 -18.31
C PHE A 22 -1.96 -0.21 -19.08
N LEU A 23 -2.51 0.70 -19.88
CA LEU A 23 -1.75 1.86 -20.31
C LEU A 23 -1.41 2.74 -19.10
N LYS A 24 -0.35 3.54 -19.20
CA LYS A 24 0.10 4.40 -18.09
C LYS A 24 -1.02 5.27 -17.52
N LEU A 25 -1.85 5.86 -18.38
CA LEU A 25 -2.95 6.74 -17.96
C LEU A 25 -4.05 5.98 -17.20
N GLU A 26 -4.43 4.79 -17.67
CA GLU A 26 -5.42 3.94 -17.02
C GLU A 26 -4.92 3.49 -15.63
N MET A 27 -3.63 3.16 -15.51
CA MET A 27 -3.03 2.79 -14.23
C MET A 27 -2.98 3.98 -13.25
N VAL A 28 -2.72 5.20 -13.75
CA VAL A 28 -2.81 6.43 -12.93
C VAL A 28 -4.22 6.62 -12.42
N GLU A 29 -5.22 6.50 -13.29
CA GLU A 29 -6.62 6.63 -12.90
C GLU A 29 -7.02 5.57 -11.86
N TYR A 30 -6.54 4.33 -12.00
CA TYR A 30 -6.74 3.27 -11.02
C TYR A 30 -6.15 3.63 -9.65
N PHE A 31 -4.91 4.13 -9.60
CA PHE A 31 -4.27 4.57 -8.35
C PHE A 31 -5.03 5.73 -7.71
N ASN A 32 -5.46 6.71 -8.50
CA ASN A 32 -6.20 7.87 -8.02
C ASN A 32 -7.55 7.46 -7.44
N LYS A 33 -8.30 6.61 -8.14
CA LYS A 33 -9.56 6.04 -7.63
C LYS A 33 -9.37 5.30 -6.31
N LYS A 34 -8.30 4.49 -6.18
CA LYS A 34 -7.98 3.81 -4.91
C LYS A 34 -7.60 4.77 -3.78
N ALA A 35 -7.07 5.95 -4.11
CA ALA A 35 -6.79 7.02 -3.15
C ALA A 35 -8.00 7.94 -2.89
N LEU A 36 -9.18 7.64 -3.45
CA LEU A 36 -10.37 8.50 -3.41
C LEU A 36 -10.13 9.89 -4.04
N LEU A 37 -9.20 9.97 -4.98
CA LEU A 37 -8.86 11.18 -5.74
C LEU A 37 -9.41 11.06 -7.16
N THR A 38 -9.84 12.19 -7.72
CA THR A 38 -10.29 12.29 -9.11
C THR A 38 -9.21 12.92 -9.99
N GLY A 39 -9.17 12.52 -11.26
CA GLY A 39 -8.26 13.09 -12.27
C GLY A 39 -7.08 12.21 -12.64
N ASN A 40 -6.19 12.78 -13.46
CA ASN A 40 -5.12 12.06 -14.19
C ASN A 40 -3.71 12.48 -13.75
N ILE A 41 -3.58 13.11 -12.59
CA ILE A 41 -2.29 13.51 -12.04
C ILE A 41 -1.69 12.29 -11.33
N PRO A 42 -0.49 11.82 -11.73
CA PRO A 42 0.13 10.66 -11.09
C PRO A 42 0.53 10.99 -9.65
N LEU A 43 0.10 10.15 -8.71
CA LEU A 43 0.52 10.26 -7.31
C LEU A 43 2.01 9.96 -7.16
N GLY A 44 2.63 10.54 -6.12
CA GLY A 44 4.01 10.21 -5.76
C GLY A 44 4.19 8.72 -5.50
N SER A 45 3.21 8.05 -4.89
CA SER A 45 3.22 6.60 -4.70
C SER A 45 3.22 5.81 -6.01
N PHE A 46 2.46 6.25 -7.01
CA PHE A 46 2.48 5.66 -8.35
C PHE A 46 3.85 5.83 -9.01
N ASN A 47 4.42 7.04 -8.95
CA ASN A 47 5.74 7.30 -9.52
C ASN A 47 6.83 6.48 -8.84
N SER A 48 6.78 6.36 -7.51
CA SER A 48 7.72 5.56 -6.73
C SER A 48 7.65 4.08 -7.10
N VAL A 49 6.44 3.50 -7.12
CA VAL A 49 6.22 2.08 -7.39
C VAL A 49 6.70 1.65 -8.78
N PHE A 50 6.53 2.51 -9.80
CA PHE A 50 6.97 2.23 -11.16
C PHE A 50 8.30 2.90 -11.53
N SER A 51 9.01 3.47 -10.55
CA SER A 51 10.29 4.15 -10.76
C SER A 51 10.24 5.18 -11.90
N PHE A 52 9.27 6.09 -11.86
CA PHE A 52 9.16 7.23 -12.77
C PHE A 52 9.91 8.43 -12.21
N THR A 53 10.62 9.16 -13.08
CA THR A 53 11.56 10.24 -12.70
C THR A 53 10.96 11.63 -12.86
N SER A 54 9.64 11.74 -12.84
CA SER A 54 8.85 12.98 -13.04
C SER A 54 8.92 13.60 -14.44
N SER A 55 9.75 13.08 -15.36
CA SER A 55 9.74 13.49 -16.77
C SER A 55 8.62 12.80 -17.53
N LYS A 56 7.45 13.47 -17.60
CA LYS A 56 6.22 12.88 -18.17
C LYS A 56 6.41 12.32 -19.59
N GLN A 57 7.16 13.02 -20.44
CA GLN A 57 7.37 12.64 -21.84
C GLN A 57 8.31 11.44 -21.98
N ILE A 58 9.46 11.46 -21.30
CA ILE A 58 10.46 10.37 -21.35
C ILE A 58 9.84 9.10 -20.76
N ASP A 59 9.21 9.22 -19.59
CA ASP A 59 8.61 8.08 -18.91
C ASP A 59 7.42 7.49 -19.67
N ALA A 60 6.67 8.31 -20.41
CA ALA A 60 5.59 7.82 -21.26
C ALA A 60 6.13 7.09 -22.49
N ALA A 61 7.13 7.66 -23.18
CA ALA A 61 7.73 7.05 -24.36
C ALA A 61 8.47 5.74 -24.03
N ALA A 62 9.07 5.66 -22.84
CA ALA A 62 9.81 4.48 -22.40
C ALA A 62 8.92 3.32 -21.92
N THR A 63 7.62 3.55 -21.70
CA THR A 63 6.73 2.55 -21.08
C THR A 63 5.73 2.00 -22.09
N LYS A 64 5.77 0.67 -22.30
CA LYS A 64 4.84 -0.05 -23.17
C LYS A 64 3.52 -0.35 -22.45
N SER A 65 3.63 -0.96 -21.27
CA SER A 65 2.50 -1.36 -20.44
C SER A 65 2.91 -1.39 -18.97
N LEU A 66 1.93 -1.28 -18.08
CA LEU A 66 2.09 -1.45 -16.65
C LEU A 66 1.17 -2.57 -16.19
N ALA A 67 1.62 -3.38 -15.25
CA ALA A 67 0.78 -4.39 -14.63
C ALA A 67 0.94 -4.37 -13.11
N MET A 68 -0.14 -4.73 -12.42
CA MET A 68 -0.18 -4.85 -10.98
C MET A 68 -1.07 -6.04 -10.64
N ASP A 69 -0.63 -6.88 -9.72
CA ASP A 69 -1.48 -7.88 -9.10
C ASP A 69 -1.03 -8.09 -7.65
N GLY A 70 -1.95 -8.44 -6.76
CA GLY A 70 -1.59 -8.61 -5.37
C GLY A 70 -2.70 -9.01 -4.43
N PHE A 71 -2.29 -9.49 -3.27
CA PHE A 71 -3.14 -9.97 -2.21
C PHE A 71 -3.20 -8.93 -1.07
N PHE A 72 -4.43 -8.58 -0.69
CA PHE A 72 -4.71 -7.66 0.41
C PHE A 72 -5.42 -8.43 1.52
N ILE A 73 -4.81 -8.49 2.69
CA ILE A 73 -5.36 -9.13 3.89
C ILE A 73 -5.72 -8.05 4.89
N PRO A 74 -6.88 -7.39 4.77
CA PRO A 74 -7.31 -6.44 5.79
C PRO A 74 -7.63 -7.21 7.08
N LEU A 75 -6.97 -6.84 8.17
CA LEU A 75 -7.22 -7.40 9.50
C LEU A 75 -8.22 -6.54 10.26
N CYS A 76 -8.06 -5.22 10.16
CA CYS A 76 -9.03 -4.28 10.67
C CYS A 76 -8.97 -2.95 9.94
N LYS A 77 -10.05 -2.18 10.03
CA LYS A 77 -10.11 -0.81 9.53
C LYS A 77 -10.35 0.12 10.69
N VAL A 78 -9.38 0.94 11.01
CA VAL A 78 -9.53 2.03 11.98
C VAL A 78 -10.04 3.24 11.22
N GLN A 79 -11.12 3.85 11.70
CA GLN A 79 -11.70 5.05 11.10
C GLN A 79 -12.15 5.99 12.21
N LEU A 80 -11.90 7.28 12.04
CA LEU A 80 -12.41 8.32 12.93
C LEU A 80 -13.91 8.52 12.64
N ILE A 81 -14.76 8.23 13.63
CA ILE A 81 -16.21 8.12 13.41
C ILE A 81 -16.97 9.43 13.67
N LYS A 82 -16.41 10.41 14.40
CA LYS A 82 -17.05 11.74 14.63
C LYS A 82 -16.13 12.75 15.34
N SER A 83 -16.41 14.03 15.09
CA SER A 83 -15.81 15.24 15.70
C SER A 83 -16.62 15.71 16.94
N PRO A 84 -16.03 16.52 17.84
CA PRO A 84 -14.74 17.21 17.73
C PRO A 84 -13.54 16.28 17.95
N LEU A 85 -12.57 16.36 17.03
CA LEU A 85 -11.27 15.72 17.22
C LEU A 85 -10.50 16.59 18.21
N ILE A 86 -10.10 16.00 19.34
CA ILE A 86 -9.28 16.71 20.33
C ILE A 86 -7.82 16.56 19.93
N LEU A 87 -7.17 17.70 19.68
CA LEU A 87 -5.75 17.72 19.42
C LEU A 87 -4.98 17.47 20.72
N GLN A 88 -3.94 16.64 20.65
CA GLN A 88 -3.04 16.41 21.79
C GLN A 88 -2.36 17.71 22.22
N GLU A 89 -2.16 17.88 23.53
CA GLU A 89 -1.72 19.16 24.10
C GLU A 89 -0.35 19.60 23.56
N TYR A 90 0.59 18.66 23.42
CA TYR A 90 1.91 18.94 22.85
C TYR A 90 1.84 19.44 21.39
N VAL A 91 0.85 19.02 20.61
CA VAL A 91 0.68 19.50 19.23
C VAL A 91 0.09 20.91 19.25
N LYS A 92 -0.87 21.19 20.14
CA LYS A 92 -1.41 22.56 20.30
C LYS A 92 -0.32 23.55 20.66
N GLN A 93 0.57 23.18 21.58
CA GLN A 93 1.70 24.00 22.01
C GLN A 93 2.71 24.24 20.89
N ALA A 94 2.83 23.31 19.93
CA ALA A 94 3.72 23.46 18.80
C ALA A 94 3.15 24.34 17.67
N ILE A 95 1.85 24.68 17.70
CA ILE A 95 1.25 25.58 16.71
C ILE A 95 1.79 26.99 16.94
N PRO A 96 2.38 27.64 15.92
CA PRO A 96 2.84 29.02 16.04
C PRO A 96 1.69 29.96 16.42
N SER A 97 1.88 30.77 17.47
CA SER A 97 0.89 31.73 17.94
C SER A 97 0.72 32.95 17.02
N SER A 98 1.67 33.14 16.09
CA SER A 98 1.68 34.22 15.10
C SER A 98 2.19 33.69 13.76
N TRP A 99 1.93 34.44 12.70
CA TRP A 99 2.43 34.10 11.37
C TRP A 99 3.96 34.32 11.28
N ASP A 100 4.71 33.22 11.31
CA ASP A 100 6.15 33.18 11.04
C ASP A 100 6.47 32.03 10.08
N PRO A 101 7.02 32.32 8.88
CA PRO A 101 7.33 31.29 7.89
C PRO A 101 8.26 30.18 8.40
N SER A 102 9.26 30.54 9.22
CA SER A 102 10.23 29.57 9.75
C SER A 102 9.59 28.60 10.74
N SER A 103 8.80 29.13 11.68
CA SER A 103 8.07 28.34 12.67
C SER A 103 7.00 27.47 12.02
N LEU A 104 6.30 27.97 10.99
CA LEU A 104 5.33 27.18 10.24
C LEU A 104 6.00 26.05 9.45
N ALA A 105 7.13 26.30 8.80
CA ALA A 105 7.90 25.27 8.11
C ALA A 105 8.35 24.16 9.07
N SER A 106 8.88 24.54 10.24
CA SER A 106 9.25 23.60 11.30
C SER A 106 8.06 22.79 11.81
N PHE A 107 6.89 23.41 11.99
CA PHE A 107 5.67 22.68 12.36
C PHE A 107 5.29 21.65 11.29
N ILE A 108 5.32 22.01 10.00
CA ILE A 108 5.00 21.10 8.90
C ILE A 108 6.00 19.94 8.82
N GLU A 109 7.28 20.20 9.04
CA GLU A 109 8.32 19.17 9.06
C GLU A 109 8.13 18.18 10.22
N ASN A 110 7.78 18.68 11.41
CA ASN A 110 7.59 17.88 12.60
C ASN A 110 6.26 17.10 12.63
N PHE A 111 5.17 17.70 12.17
CA PHE A 111 3.81 17.15 12.31
C PHE A 111 3.17 16.69 10.99
N GLY A 112 3.75 17.07 9.85
CA GLY A 112 3.23 16.82 8.53
C GLY A 112 2.11 17.77 8.12
N THR A 113 1.53 17.50 6.94
CA THR A 113 0.48 18.32 6.31
C THR A 113 -0.90 17.68 6.35
N HIS A 114 -1.00 16.40 6.72
CA HIS A 114 -2.23 15.61 6.61
C HIS A 114 -2.56 14.90 7.91
N VAL A 115 -3.87 14.69 8.14
CA VAL A 115 -4.39 13.90 9.26
C VAL A 115 -4.96 12.60 8.72
N ILE A 116 -4.56 11.47 9.32
CA ILE A 116 -5.06 10.14 8.94
C ILE A 116 -6.46 9.96 9.55
N ILE A 117 -7.49 10.01 8.72
CA ILE A 117 -8.89 9.82 9.14
C ILE A 117 -9.35 8.36 9.11
N SER A 118 -8.67 7.53 8.31
CA SER A 118 -8.93 6.10 8.23
C SER A 118 -7.68 5.37 7.78
N VAL A 119 -7.42 4.23 8.39
CA VAL A 119 -6.37 3.30 7.98
C VAL A 119 -6.92 1.89 8.01
N THR A 120 -6.58 1.10 6.99
CA THR A 120 -6.79 -0.35 7.01
C THR A 120 -5.47 -0.99 7.43
N ILE A 121 -5.47 -1.68 8.57
CA ILE A 121 -4.33 -2.44 9.09
C ILE A 121 -4.46 -3.86 8.57
N GLY A 122 -3.35 -4.40 8.08
CA GLY A 122 -3.32 -5.75 7.54
C GLY A 122 -2.05 -6.03 6.75
N GLY A 123 -2.09 -7.13 5.99
CA GLY A 123 -1.05 -7.50 5.05
C GLY A 123 -1.33 -6.98 3.65
N LYS A 124 -0.29 -6.57 2.94
CA LYS A 124 -0.34 -6.29 1.49
C LYS A 124 0.88 -6.91 0.84
N ASP A 125 0.66 -7.82 -0.11
CA ASP A 125 1.71 -8.32 -0.99
C ASP A 125 1.29 -8.06 -2.43
N VAL A 126 2.03 -7.20 -3.13
CA VAL A 126 1.69 -6.73 -4.47
C VAL A 126 2.91 -6.78 -5.36
N ILE A 127 2.71 -7.34 -6.54
CA ILE A 127 3.65 -7.35 -7.64
C ILE A 127 3.33 -6.17 -8.55
N TYR A 128 4.35 -5.41 -8.92
CA TYR A 128 4.26 -4.34 -9.90
C TYR A 128 5.25 -4.62 -11.02
N VAL A 129 4.79 -4.53 -12.26
CA VAL A 129 5.61 -4.75 -13.46
C VAL A 129 5.50 -3.54 -14.37
N LYS A 130 6.66 -3.00 -14.75
CA LYS A 130 6.78 -1.95 -15.77
C LYS A 130 7.43 -2.54 -17.01
N GLN A 131 6.70 -2.58 -18.11
CA GLN A 131 7.23 -3.03 -19.38
C GLN A 131 7.85 -1.86 -20.15
N HIS A 132 9.12 -1.99 -20.53
CA HIS A 132 9.80 -1.01 -21.38
C HIS A 132 9.34 -1.10 -22.84
N HIS A 133 9.32 0.03 -23.57
CA HIS A 133 8.87 0.11 -24.97
C HIS A 133 9.64 -0.83 -25.92
N SER A 134 10.94 -1.05 -25.66
CA SER A 134 11.79 -1.95 -26.45
C SER A 134 11.57 -3.43 -26.17
N SER A 135 10.70 -3.79 -25.21
CA SER A 135 10.41 -5.19 -24.90
C SER A 135 9.68 -5.86 -26.07
N PRO A 136 10.19 -7.02 -26.56
CA PRO A 136 9.55 -7.75 -27.66
C PRO A 136 8.23 -8.40 -27.22
N LEU A 137 8.05 -8.61 -25.91
CA LEU A 137 6.88 -9.28 -25.35
C LEU A 137 5.60 -8.48 -25.63
N SER A 138 4.55 -9.18 -26.02
CA SER A 138 3.20 -8.64 -26.10
C SER A 138 2.63 -8.38 -24.70
N THR A 139 1.60 -7.53 -24.64
CA THR A 139 0.86 -7.27 -23.40
C THR A 139 0.26 -8.56 -22.83
N MET A 140 -0.13 -9.51 -23.68
CA MET A 140 -0.69 -10.81 -23.25
C MET A 140 0.37 -11.68 -22.56
N GLU A 141 1.59 -11.72 -23.10
CA GLU A 141 2.70 -12.48 -22.48
C GLU A 141 3.08 -11.89 -21.12
N ILE A 142 3.10 -10.55 -20.99
CA ILE A 142 3.31 -9.90 -19.69
C ILE A 142 2.18 -10.23 -18.71
N LYS A 143 0.93 -10.25 -19.17
CA LYS A 143 -0.20 -10.62 -18.34
C LYS A 143 -0.06 -12.05 -17.81
N ASN A 144 0.26 -13.00 -18.68
CA ASN A 144 0.48 -14.39 -18.30
C ASN A 144 1.64 -14.51 -17.30
N TYR A 145 2.75 -13.80 -17.56
CA TYR A 145 3.89 -13.79 -16.65
C TYR A 145 3.54 -13.26 -15.24
N VAL A 146 2.76 -12.17 -15.15
CA VAL A 146 2.28 -11.64 -13.85
C VAL A 146 1.39 -12.66 -13.15
N GLN A 147 0.54 -13.36 -13.91
CA GLN A 147 -0.32 -14.41 -13.38
C GLN A 147 0.49 -15.62 -12.88
N ASP A 148 1.52 -16.05 -13.60
CA ASP A 148 2.37 -17.16 -13.18
C ASP A 148 3.12 -16.82 -11.89
N ILE A 149 3.65 -15.59 -11.76
CA ILE A 149 4.27 -15.12 -10.51
C ILE A 149 3.25 -15.10 -9.38
N ARG A 150 2.02 -14.64 -9.65
CA ARG A 150 0.94 -14.63 -8.66
C ARG A 150 0.66 -16.05 -8.17
N ASP A 151 0.51 -17.00 -9.08
CA ASP A 151 0.17 -18.37 -8.75
C ASP A 151 1.31 -19.01 -7.92
N GLN A 152 2.57 -18.74 -8.26
CA GLN A 152 3.72 -19.19 -7.45
C GLN A 152 3.77 -18.54 -6.05
N ARG A 153 3.41 -17.26 -5.92
CA ARG A 153 3.52 -16.54 -4.64
C ARG A 153 2.34 -16.77 -3.69
N PHE A 154 1.14 -16.94 -4.25
CA PHE A 154 -0.10 -16.87 -3.48
C PHE A 154 -0.92 -18.17 -3.47
N TYR A 155 -0.59 -19.16 -4.30
CA TYR A 155 -1.42 -20.37 -4.45
C TYR A 155 -1.10 -21.51 -3.46
N ASP A 156 -0.14 -21.34 -2.55
CA ASP A 156 0.27 -22.35 -1.56
C ASP A 156 -0.72 -22.56 -0.38
N THR A 157 -1.98 -22.12 -0.50
CA THR A 157 -2.98 -22.27 0.61
C THR A 157 -4.17 -23.17 0.28
N GLU A 158 -4.23 -23.82 -0.89
CA GLU A 158 -5.32 -24.78 -1.21
C GLU A 158 -4.87 -26.22 -1.45
N SER A 159 -3.56 -26.52 -1.39
CA SER A 159 -3.01 -27.85 -1.71
C SER A 159 -2.55 -28.67 -0.48
N TYR A 160 -3.32 -28.67 0.61
CA TYR A 160 -3.30 -29.81 1.55
C TYR A 160 -4.29 -30.90 1.14
N LYS A 161 -4.24 -31.32 -0.14
CA LYS A 161 -4.71 -32.64 -0.57
C LYS A 161 -3.80 -33.17 -1.68
N SER A 162 -2.89 -34.05 -1.28
CA SER A 162 -2.31 -35.13 -2.08
C SER A 162 -1.40 -34.76 -3.27
N SER A 163 -0.08 -34.73 -3.06
CA SER A 163 0.87 -35.79 -3.49
C SER A 163 2.29 -35.26 -3.82
N GLY A 164 3.32 -35.88 -3.21
CA GLY A 164 4.73 -35.82 -3.65
C GLY A 164 5.68 -34.93 -2.80
N PRO A 165 6.82 -35.45 -2.30
CA PRO A 165 7.66 -34.72 -1.36
C PRO A 165 8.66 -33.83 -2.09
N MET A 166 8.62 -32.51 -1.85
CA MET A 166 9.82 -31.68 -1.94
C MET A 166 10.08 -31.01 -0.61
N ASN A 167 11.23 -31.40 -0.05
CA ASN A 167 11.74 -30.97 1.24
C ASN A 167 11.95 -29.45 1.27
N PHE A 168 11.20 -28.78 2.14
CA PHE A 168 11.65 -27.56 2.81
C PHE A 168 11.21 -27.66 4.27
N LYS A 169 12.02 -28.39 5.07
CA LYS A 169 12.10 -28.12 6.51
C LYS A 169 12.45 -26.63 6.66
N ASP A 170 11.76 -25.95 7.58
CA ASP A 170 12.08 -24.59 8.10
C ASP A 170 11.13 -23.42 7.75
N LYS A 171 9.97 -23.62 7.10
CA LYS A 171 9.07 -22.48 6.77
C LYS A 171 7.90 -22.25 7.74
N ALA A 172 7.47 -23.27 8.49
CA ALA A 172 6.36 -23.14 9.45
C ALA A 172 6.73 -22.30 10.69
N SER A 173 8.01 -22.30 11.09
CA SER A 173 8.53 -21.48 12.18
C SER A 173 8.55 -19.99 11.84
N ALA A 174 8.85 -19.63 10.59
CA ALA A 174 8.96 -18.23 10.16
C ALA A 174 7.61 -17.49 10.17
N SER A 175 6.52 -18.15 9.76
CA SER A 175 5.20 -17.51 9.69
C SER A 175 4.60 -17.25 11.08
N ILE A 176 4.80 -18.18 12.01
CA ILE A 176 4.36 -18.02 13.41
C ILE A 176 5.22 -16.98 14.13
N LEU A 177 6.54 -16.96 13.87
CA LEU A 177 7.45 -15.98 14.42
C LEU A 177 7.11 -14.56 13.94
N CYS A 178 6.73 -14.39 12.68
CA CYS A 178 6.32 -13.10 12.13
C CYS A 178 5.04 -12.57 12.81
N CYS A 179 4.04 -13.44 13.02
CA CYS A 179 2.82 -13.08 13.74
C CYS A 179 3.10 -12.65 15.19
N LEU A 180 3.99 -13.36 15.89
CA LEU A 180 4.37 -13.01 17.27
C LEU A 180 5.16 -11.70 17.34
N PHE A 181 6.02 -11.43 16.36
CA PHE A 181 6.79 -10.18 16.30
C PHE A 181 5.88 -8.97 16.08
N ILE A 182 4.90 -9.08 15.18
CA ILE A 182 3.91 -8.03 14.94
C ILE A 182 3.06 -7.80 16.21
N TYR A 183 2.65 -8.87 16.90
CA TYR A 183 1.89 -8.75 18.15
C TYR A 183 2.71 -8.09 19.26
N LEU A 184 4.00 -8.43 19.38
CA LEU A 184 4.90 -7.87 20.39
C LEU A 184 5.22 -6.39 20.13
N VAL A 185 5.49 -6.01 18.87
CA VAL A 185 5.68 -4.60 18.48
C VAL A 185 4.41 -3.79 18.76
N PHE A 186 3.24 -4.36 18.49
CA PHE A 186 1.96 -3.72 18.77
C PHE A 186 1.70 -3.58 20.29
N LEU A 187 2.06 -4.58 21.09
CA LEU A 187 1.92 -4.54 22.54
C LEU A 187 2.87 -3.50 23.19
N ILE A 188 4.13 -3.44 22.73
CA ILE A 188 5.12 -2.46 23.20
C ILE A 188 4.67 -1.03 22.85
N SER A 189 4.09 -0.83 21.67
CA SER A 189 3.58 0.48 21.22
C SER A 189 2.30 0.92 21.94
N LEU A 190 1.63 0.02 22.66
CA LEU A 190 0.45 0.32 23.46
C LEU A 190 0.78 0.55 24.95
N LEU A 191 1.98 0.14 25.38
CA LEU A 191 2.50 0.25 26.75
C LEU A 191 3.45 1.45 26.96
N MET A 192 3.84 2.15 25.89
CA MET A 192 4.57 3.42 25.91
C MET A 192 3.65 4.57 25.50
#